data_AF-J9FRW7-F1
#
_entry.id   AF-J9FRW7-F1
#
_cell.length_a   1.000
_cell.length_b   1.000
_cell.length_c   1.000
_cell.angle_alpha   90.00
_cell.angle_beta   90.00
_cell.angle_gamma   90.00
#
_symmetry.space_group_name_H-M   'P 1'
#
loop_
_entity.id
_entity.type
_entity.pdbx_description
1 polymer ?
#
loop_
_entity_poly.entity_id
_entity_poly.type
_entity_poly.pdbx_seq_one_letter_code
_entity_poly.pdbx_strand_id
1 'polypeptide(L)' 'MDSRTFKELFVMYNTIISRMELKVFDTVLPDLERFNKEMTPLSRQHFRCTLLPPSEILLKDSRLKAFAQEMERIIFPG' A
#
# COMPACT_ATOMS: atom_id res chain seq x y z
N MET A 1 15.78 3.15 -11.83
CA MET A 1 16.01 1.69 -11.79
C MET A 1 15.06 1.04 -12.79
N ASP A 2 15.50 0.07 -13.59
CA ASP A 2 14.72 -0.49 -14.70
C ASP A 2 13.47 -1.24 -14.20
N SER A 3 12.30 -0.92 -14.75
CA SER A 3 11.01 -1.55 -14.42
C SER A 3 11.01 -3.09 -14.56
N ARG A 4 11.89 -3.63 -15.41
CA ARG A 4 12.07 -5.07 -15.60
C ARG A 4 12.71 -5.74 -14.39
N THR A 5 13.74 -5.12 -13.82
CA THR A 5 14.43 -5.61 -12.61
C THR A 5 13.48 -5.62 -11.41
N PHE A 6 12.58 -4.65 -11.31
CA PHE A 6 11.56 -4.61 -10.26
C PHE A 6 10.57 -5.79 -10.36
N LYS A 7 10.19 -6.19 -11.59
CA LYS A 7 9.23 -7.27 -11.83
C LYS A 7 9.79 -8.64 -11.44
N GLU A 8 11.04 -8.94 -11.81
CA GLU A 8 11.69 -10.21 -11.46
C GLU A 8 11.87 -10.35 -9.95
N LEU A 9 12.30 -9.27 -9.27
CA LEU A 9 12.41 -9.25 -7.82
C LEU A 9 11.06 -9.50 -7.15
N PHE A 10 9.99 -8.86 -7.62
CA PHE A 10 8.64 -9.05 -7.07
C PHE A 10 8.17 -10.51 -7.19
N VAL A 11 8.41 -11.14 -8.35
CA VAL A 11 8.10 -12.57 -8.57
C VAL A 11 8.91 -13.47 -7.64
N MET A 12 10.19 -13.20 -7.48
CA MET A 12 11.07 -13.96 -6.59
C MET A 12 10.62 -13.85 -5.12
N TYR A 13 10.35 -12.63 -4.64
CA TYR A 13 9.88 -12.42 -3.26
C TYR A 13 8.54 -13.11 -3.01
N ASN A 14 7.57 -12.97 -3.92
CA ASN A 14 6.28 -13.65 -3.78
C ASN A 14 6.44 -15.19 -3.76
N THR A 15 7.38 -15.73 -4.53
CA THR A 15 7.69 -17.17 -4.51
C THR A 15 8.22 -17.59 -3.14
N ILE A 16 9.14 -16.81 -2.54
CA ILE A 16 9.70 -17.10 -1.21
C ILE A 16 8.60 -17.01 -0.15
N ILE A 17 7.78 -15.96 -0.17
CA ILE A 17 6.72 -15.74 0.82
C ILE A 17 5.66 -16.86 0.72
N SER A 18 5.29 -17.28 -0.50
CA SER A 18 4.38 -18.40 -0.72
C SER A 18 4.94 -19.72 -0.17
N ARG A 19 6.25 -19.96 -0.29
CA ARG A 19 6.91 -21.14 0.31
C ARG A 19 6.89 -21.12 1.84
N MET A 20 6.77 -19.95 2.46
CA MET A 20 6.63 -19.77 3.91
C MET A 20 5.17 -19.88 4.37
N GLU A 21 4.24 -20.23 3.48
CA GLU A 21 2.79 -20.30 3.75
C GLU A 21 2.20 -18.96 4.22
N LEU A 22 2.88 -17.86 3.93
CA LEU A 22 2.42 -16.51 4.22
C LEU A 22 1.60 -15.98 3.04
N LYS A 23 0.50 -15.29 3.36
CA LYS A 23 -0.32 -14.60 2.36
C LYS A 23 0.20 -13.18 2.16
N VAL A 24 0.23 -12.75 0.91
CA VAL A 24 0.57 -11.38 0.51
C VAL A 24 -0.69 -10.73 -0.06
N PHE A 25 -0.81 -9.42 0.14
CA PHE A 25 -1.86 -8.65 -0.54
C PHE A 25 -1.59 -8.58 -2.05
N ASP A 26 -2.62 -8.77 -2.85
CA ASP A 26 -2.60 -8.55 -4.30
C ASP A 26 -2.48 -7.05 -4.62
N THR A 27 -2.95 -6.18 -3.73
CA THR A 27 -2.84 -4.74 -3.89
C THR A 27 -1.42 -4.25 -3.59
N VAL A 28 -0.70 -3.90 -4.65
CA VAL A 28 0.60 -3.19 -4.55
C VAL A 28 0.38 -1.70 -4.33
N LEU A 29 0.88 -1.17 -3.21
CA LEU A 29 0.91 0.27 -2.97
C LEU A 29 2.00 0.93 -3.83
N PRO A 30 1.70 2.03 -4.54
CA PRO A 30 2.69 2.74 -5.34
C PRO A 30 3.67 3.51 -4.45
N ASP A 31 4.90 3.65 -4.91
CA ASP A 31 5.90 4.52 -4.27
C ASP A 31 5.60 5.97 -4.61
N LEU A 32 4.87 6.64 -3.72
CA LEU A 32 4.44 8.02 -3.88
C LEU A 32 5.18 8.88 -2.87
N GLU A 33 5.87 9.92 -3.33
CA GLU A 33 6.61 10.85 -2.45
C GLU A 33 5.76 11.43 -1.31
N ARG A 34 4.44 11.56 -1.52
CA ARG A 34 3.49 12.03 -0.50
C ARG A 34 3.46 11.12 0.73
N PHE A 35 3.61 9.80 0.56
CA PHE A 35 3.73 8.87 1.69
C PHE A 35 5.00 9.11 2.50
N ASN A 36 6.11 9.47 1.84
CA ASN A 36 7.38 9.76 2.50
C ASN A 36 7.36 11.12 3.22
N LYS A 37 6.76 12.14 2.59
CA LYS A 37 6.63 13.50 3.17
C LYS A 37 5.83 13.47 4.47
N GLU A 38 4.80 12.63 4.55
CA GLU A 38 3.96 12.46 5.75
C GLU A 38 4.64 11.80 6.95
N MET A 39 5.78 11.12 6.76
CA MET A 39 6.55 10.54 7.86
C MET A 39 7.44 11.56 8.57
N THR A 40 7.47 12.82 8.11
CA THR A 40 8.23 13.88 8.76
C THR A 40 7.39 14.61 9.81
N PRO A 41 7.91 14.92 11.02
CA PRO A 41 7.17 15.61 12.08
C PRO A 41 6.62 16.98 11.69
N LEU A 42 7.20 17.61 10.67
CA LEU A 42 6.84 18.92 10.14
C LEU A 42 5.70 18.87 9.13
N SER A 43 5.38 17.69 8.60
CA SER A 43 4.29 17.53 7.65
C SER A 43 2.96 17.51 8.38
N ARG A 44 2.06 18.38 7.93
CA ARG A 44 0.70 18.49 8.42
C ARG A 44 -0.02 17.16 8.09
N GLN A 45 -0.27 16.29 9.10
CA GLN A 45 -0.75 14.89 9.01
C GLN A 45 -2.16 14.69 8.40
N HIS A 46 -2.53 15.38 7.32
CA HIS A 46 -3.91 15.43 6.84
C HIS A 46 -4.41 14.08 6.30
N PHE A 47 -3.53 13.31 5.67
CA PHE A 47 -3.89 12.01 5.11
C PHE A 47 -3.94 10.89 6.16
N ARG A 48 -3.17 11.02 7.24
CA ARG A 48 -3.19 10.12 8.41
C ARG A 48 -4.14 10.60 9.50
N CYS A 49 -4.93 11.64 9.23
CA CYS A 49 -5.88 12.16 10.18
C CYS A 49 -6.95 11.08 10.44
N THR A 50 -7.08 10.65 11.70
CA THR A 50 -8.16 9.75 12.12
C THR A 50 -9.46 10.51 12.42
N LEU A 51 -9.39 11.84 12.51
CA LEU A 51 -10.52 12.72 12.81
C LEU A 51 -11.27 13.20 11.56
N LEU A 52 -10.58 13.29 10.43
CA LEU A 52 -11.13 13.80 9.17
C LEU A 52 -10.89 12.78 8.06
N PRO A 53 -11.85 12.57 7.14
CA PRO A 53 -11.62 11.71 6.01
C PRO A 53 -10.45 12.25 5.15
N PRO A 54 -9.60 11.37 4.60
CA PRO A 54 -8.53 11.79 3.71
C PRO A 54 -9.12 12.46 2.45
N SER A 55 -8.49 13.54 1.98
CA SER A 55 -9.01 14.27 0.83
C SER A 55 -8.95 13.42 -0.45
N GLU A 56 -9.92 13.63 -1.35
CA GLU A 56 -10.01 12.88 -2.61
C GLU A 56 -8.73 13.01 -3.46
N ILE A 57 -8.11 14.19 -3.44
CA ILE A 57 -6.86 14.47 -4.15
C ILE A 57 -5.72 13.60 -3.62
N LEU A 58 -5.64 13.40 -2.30
CA LEU A 58 -4.59 12.58 -1.69
C LEU A 58 -4.84 11.09 -1.89
N LEU A 59 -6.12 10.67 -1.90
CA LEU A 59 -6.52 9.29 -2.17
C LEU A 59 -6.30 8.87 -3.62
N LYS A 60 -6.40 9.82 -4.56
CA LYS A 60 -6.18 9.56 -5.98
C LYS A 60 -4.81 8.89 -6.18
N ASP A 61 -4.80 7.83 -6.98
CA ASP A 61 -3.61 7.03 -7.31
C ASP A 61 -2.88 6.38 -6.13
N SER A 62 -3.38 6.51 -4.88
CA SER A 62 -2.74 5.95 -3.67
C SER A 62 -2.93 4.45 -3.52
N ARG A 63 -3.91 3.87 -4.22
CA ARG A 63 -4.41 2.49 -4.08
C ARG A 63 -4.86 2.09 -2.66
N LEU A 64 -4.91 3.01 -1.69
CA LEU A 64 -5.33 2.71 -0.33
C LEU A 64 -6.77 2.20 -0.23
N LYS A 65 -7.67 2.69 -1.08
CA LYS A 65 -9.05 2.19 -1.11
C LYS A 65 -9.11 0.70 -1.47
N ALA A 66 -8.36 0.29 -2.50
CA ALA A 66 -8.30 -1.11 -2.91
C ALA A 66 -7.64 -1.99 -1.83
N PHE A 67 -6.57 -1.47 -1.21
CA PHE A 67 -5.88 -2.14 -0.12
C PHE A 67 -6.79 -2.37 1.09
N ALA A 68 -7.52 -1.33 1.52
CA ALA A 68 -8.46 -1.43 2.63
C ALA A 68 -9.60 -2.43 2.36
N GLN A 69 -10.14 -2.44 1.13
CA GLN A 69 -11.17 -3.41 0.72
C GLN A 69 -10.64 -4.85 0.73
N GLU A 70 -9.39 -5.05 0.32
CA GLU A 70 -8.75 -6.38 0.37
C GLU A 70 -8.54 -6.84 1.81
N MET A 71 -8.05 -5.95 2.68
CA MET A 71 -7.94 -6.22 4.12
C MET A 71 -9.29 -6.61 4.74
N GLU A 72 -10.34 -5.85 4.42
CA GLU A 72 -11.69 -6.12 4.93
C GLU A 72 -12.16 -7.53 4.56
N ARG A 73 -11.95 -7.97 3.31
CA ARG A 73 -12.28 -9.33 2.86
C ARG A 73 -11.49 -10.43 3.58
N ILE A 74 -10.25 -10.15 3.97
CA ILE A 74 -9.40 -11.11 4.68
C ILE A 74 -9.78 -11.21 6.16
N ILE A 75 -10.06 -10.07 6.80
CA ILE A 75 -10.37 -9.99 8.24
C ILE A 75 -11.81 -10.43 8.52
N PHE A 76 -12.74 -10.05 7.63
CA PHE A 76 -14.15 -10.37 7.71
C PHE A 76 -14.58 -11.21 6.51
N PRO A 77 -14.12 -12.48 6.44
CA PRO A 77 -14.66 -13.42 5.47
C PRO A 77 -16.12 -13.66 5.86
N GLY A 78 -17.04 -13.23 5.00
CA GLY A 78 -18.48 -13.48 5.19
C GLY A 78 -18.81 -14.97 5.33
#